data_AF-A0AAW9EE04-F1
#
_entry.id   AF-A0AAW9EE04-F1
#
_cell.length_a   1.000
_cell.length_b   1.000
_cell.length_c   1.000
_cell.angle_alpha   90.00
_cell.angle_beta   90.00
_cell.angle_gamma   90.00
#
_symmetry.space_group_name_H-M   'P 1'
#
loop_
_entity.id
_entity.type
_entity.pdbx_description
1 polymer ?
#
loop_
_entity_poly.entity_id
_entity_poly.type
_entity_poly.pdbx_seq_one_letter_code
_entity_poly.pdbx_strand_id
1 'polypeptide(L)'
;RYNNGLIPQGPSSDLMNDRFDISREDLDAFSERSHLRAAAATAAGRFASQMVPLTEDPDDLSSAPVTTDEGIRQHPDREKMASLRSAFSEG
;
A
#
# COMPACT_ATOMS: atom_id res chain seq x y z
N ARG A 1 12.04 23.55 20.23
CA ARG A 1 11.20 23.57 19.01
C ARG A 1 12.14 23.25 17.85
N TYR A 2 11.93 22.15 17.12
CA TYR A 2 12.85 21.75 16.06
C TYR A 2 12.79 22.78 14.92
N ASN A 3 13.92 23.43 14.68
CA ASN A 3 14.14 24.36 13.58
C ASN A 3 15.03 23.67 12.52
N ASN A 4 14.60 22.51 12.00
CA ASN A 4 15.39 21.69 11.08
C ASN A 4 14.53 21.29 9.86
N GLY A 5 14.95 21.72 8.68
CA GLY A 5 14.39 21.37 7.38
C GLY A 5 14.55 19.88 7.06
N LEU A 6 13.73 19.04 7.69
CA LEU A 6 13.53 17.67 7.26
C LEU A 6 12.64 17.68 6.01
N ILE A 7 13.13 17.06 4.94
CA ILE A 7 12.36 16.88 3.72
C ILE A 7 11.19 15.93 4.04
N PRO A 8 9.96 16.22 3.57
CA PRO A 8 8.83 15.30 3.74
C PRO A 8 9.15 13.90 3.20
N GLN A 9 8.51 12.86 3.77
CA GLN A 9 8.84 11.46 3.47
C GLN A 9 8.69 11.10 1.99
N GLY A 10 7.65 11.58 1.31
CA GLY A 10 7.41 11.33 -0.12
C GLY A 10 8.56 11.83 -1.01
N PRO A 11 8.86 13.14 -1.03
CA PRO A 11 10.01 13.68 -1.75
C PRO A 11 11.36 13.07 -1.32
N SER A 12 11.51 12.70 -0.04
CA SER A 12 12.70 11.99 0.43
C SER A 12 12.84 10.60 -0.21
N SER A 13 11.73 9.90 -0.42
CA SER A 13 11.72 8.59 -1.09
C SER A 13 12.09 8.72 -2.56
N ASP A 14 11.58 9.74 -3.27
CA ASP A 14 11.93 10.00 -4.67
C ASP A 14 13.44 10.26 -4.83
N LEU A 15 14.03 11.05 -3.92
CA LEU A 15 15.49 11.28 -3.89
C LEU A 15 16.29 9.99 -3.64
N MET A 16 15.75 9.04 -2.87
CA MET A 16 16.41 7.74 -2.68
C MET A 16 16.29 6.87 -3.93
N ASN A 17 15.16 6.90 -4.62
CA ASN A 17 14.98 6.16 -5.88
C ASN A 17 16.02 6.62 -6.91
N ASP A 18 16.19 7.94 -7.08
CA ASP A 18 17.22 8.51 -7.97
C ASP A 18 18.63 8.11 -7.54
N ARG A 19 18.93 8.18 -6.24
CA ARG A 19 20.26 7.86 -5.70
C ARG A 19 20.66 6.41 -5.95
N PHE A 20 19.70 5.50 -5.96
CA PHE A 20 19.93 4.06 -6.07
C PHE A 20 19.51 3.48 -7.43
N ASP A 21 19.23 4.34 -8.43
CA ASP A 21 18.76 3.95 -9.77
C ASP A 21 17.56 2.99 -9.72
N ILE A 22 16.60 3.23 -8.82
CA ILE A 22 15.38 2.42 -8.72
C ILE A 22 14.36 2.96 -9.73
N SER A 23 14.09 2.19 -10.77
CA SER A 23 13.20 2.61 -11.84
C SER A 23 11.72 2.58 -11.43
N ARG A 24 10.88 3.35 -12.16
CA ARG A 24 9.41 3.26 -12.04
C ARG A 24 8.91 1.84 -12.27
N GLU A 25 9.49 1.11 -13.23
CA GLU A 25 9.10 -0.27 -13.51
C GLU A 25 9.39 -1.20 -12.33
N ASP A 26 10.54 -1.02 -11.65
CA ASP A 26 10.89 -1.80 -10.46
C ASP A 26 9.94 -1.55 -9.30
N LEU A 27 9.56 -0.28 -9.08
CA LEU A 27 8.60 0.13 -8.05
C LEU A 27 7.20 -0.44 -8.34
N ASP A 28 6.75 -0.37 -9.58
CA ASP A 28 5.46 -0.92 -10.00
C ASP A 28 5.46 -2.46 -9.87
N ALA A 29 6.52 -3.14 -10.29
CA ALA A 29 6.67 -4.59 -10.14
C ALA A 29 6.73 -5.04 -8.67
N PHE A 30 7.39 -4.26 -7.81
CA PHE A 30 7.40 -4.50 -6.37
C PHE A 30 5.98 -4.38 -5.79
N SER A 31 5.26 -3.32 -6.17
CA SER A 31 3.91 -3.02 -5.69
C SER A 31 2.90 -4.09 -6.13
N GLU A 32 2.95 -4.52 -7.39
CA GLU A 32 2.14 -5.62 -7.92
C GLU A 32 2.38 -6.91 -7.12
N ARG A 33 3.66 -7.30 -6.96
CA ARG A 33 4.03 -8.50 -6.19
C ARG A 33 3.57 -8.42 -4.73
N SER A 34 3.61 -7.23 -4.12
CA SER A 34 3.12 -7.00 -2.76
C SER A 34 1.62 -7.35 -2.65
N HIS A 35 0.81 -6.79 -3.55
CA HIS A 35 -0.62 -7.06 -3.62
C HIS A 35 -0.95 -8.53 -3.87
N LEU A 36 -0.26 -9.18 -4.82
CA LEU A 36 -0.47 -10.60 -5.11
C LEU A 36 -0.14 -11.50 -3.92
N ARG A 37 0.94 -11.19 -3.19
CA ARG A 37 1.32 -11.94 -1.97
C ARG A 37 0.29 -11.76 -0.86
N ALA A 38 -0.18 -10.53 -0.63
CA ALA A 38 -1.18 -10.24 0.37
C ALA A 38 -2.50 -10.94 0.03
N ALA A 39 -2.98 -10.85 -1.22
CA ALA A 39 -4.17 -11.54 -1.69
C ALA A 39 -4.09 -13.06 -1.50
N ALA A 40 -2.96 -13.67 -1.88
CA ALA A 40 -2.74 -15.09 -1.69
C ALA A 40 -2.69 -15.51 -0.21
N ALA A 41 -2.12 -14.68 0.67
CA ALA A 41 -2.09 -14.93 2.11
C ALA A 41 -3.49 -14.83 2.74
N THR A 42 -4.28 -13.83 2.35
CA THR A 42 -5.68 -13.67 2.77
C THR A 42 -6.52 -14.85 2.32
N ALA A 43 -6.44 -15.24 1.03
CA ALA A 43 -7.19 -16.39 0.50
C ALA A 43 -6.80 -17.71 1.17
N ALA A 44 -5.54 -17.87 1.58
CA ALA A 44 -5.05 -19.02 2.32
C ALA A 44 -5.33 -18.96 3.84
N GLY A 45 -6.03 -17.92 4.33
CA GLY A 45 -6.36 -17.76 5.75
C GLY A 45 -5.17 -17.48 6.67
N ARG A 46 -4.00 -17.09 6.13
CA ARG A 46 -2.76 -16.92 6.91
C ARG A 46 -2.83 -15.79 7.94
N PHE A 47 -3.68 -14.80 7.70
CA PHE A 47 -3.89 -13.68 8.62
C PHE A 47 -5.06 -13.88 9.59
N ALA A 48 -5.88 -14.92 9.41
CA ALA A 48 -7.10 -15.10 10.19
C ALA A 48 -6.84 -15.18 11.70
N SER A 49 -5.73 -15.79 12.12
CA SER A 49 -5.36 -15.89 13.55
C SER A 49 -4.70 -14.63 14.11
N GLN A 50 -4.39 -13.64 13.28
CA GLN A 50 -3.66 -12.42 13.65
C GLN A 50 -4.56 -11.17 13.62
N MET A 51 -5.77 -11.29 13.06
CA MET A 51 -6.73 -10.20 12.94
C MET A 51 -7.76 -10.23 14.06
N VAL A 52 -8.06 -9.06 14.61
CA VAL A 52 -9.21 -8.84 15.49
C VAL A 52 -10.34 -8.25 14.64
N PRO A 53 -11.49 -8.92 14.52
CA PRO A 53 -12.62 -8.38 13.75
C PRO A 53 -13.09 -7.05 14.32
N LEU A 54 -13.37 -6.10 13.42
CA LEU A 54 -14.07 -4.85 13.74
C LEU A 54 -15.47 -4.90 13.16
N THR A 55 -16.38 -4.07 13.64
CA THR A 55 -17.73 -3.93 13.09
C THR A 55 -17.72 -2.81 12.04
N GLU A 56 -18.45 -2.99 10.93
CA GLU A 56 -18.54 -1.99 9.86
C GLU A 56 -19.09 -0.66 10.37
N ASP A 57 -20.11 -0.72 11.24
CA ASP A 57 -20.57 0.41 12.03
C ASP A 57 -19.92 0.33 13.42
N PRO A 58 -19.10 1.31 13.82
CA PRO A 58 -18.49 1.33 15.15
C PRO A 58 -19.50 1.57 16.28
N ASP A 59 -20.69 2.09 15.98
CA ASP A 59 -21.76 2.35 16.95
C ASP A 59 -22.80 1.20 17.02
N ASP A 60 -22.79 0.26 16.06
CA ASP A 60 -23.64 -0.95 16.06
C ASP A 60 -22.81 -2.23 16.06
N LEU A 61 -22.72 -2.86 17.25
CA LEU A 61 -22.00 -4.12 17.44
C LEU A 61 -22.62 -5.33 16.71
N SER A 62 -23.83 -5.21 16.20
CA SER A 62 -24.49 -6.23 15.40
C SER A 62 -24.26 -6.09 13.89
N SER A 63 -23.62 -5.01 13.46
CA SER A 63 -23.26 -4.79 12.07
C SER A 63 -22.25 -5.83 11.57
N ALA A 64 -22.13 -5.94 10.25
CA ALA A 64 -21.28 -6.95 9.64
C ALA A 64 -19.81 -6.77 10.07
N PRO A 65 -19.06 -7.86 10.27
CA PRO A 65 -17.68 -7.76 10.70
C PRO A 65 -16.75 -7.51 9.52
N VAL A 66 -15.86 -6.53 9.66
CA VAL A 66 -14.69 -6.34 8.81
C VAL A 66 -13.61 -7.33 9.27
N THR A 67 -13.28 -8.30 8.40
CA THR A 67 -12.39 -9.43 8.73
C THR A 67 -11.21 -9.58 7.76
N THR A 68 -11.05 -8.65 6.83
CA THR A 68 -10.00 -8.67 5.80
C THR A 68 -9.48 -7.27 5.51
N ASP A 69 -8.22 -7.14 5.11
CA ASP A 69 -7.64 -5.87 4.69
C ASP A 69 -8.29 -5.32 3.40
N GLU A 70 -8.87 -4.12 3.46
CA GLU A 70 -9.53 -3.46 2.32
C GLU A 70 -8.55 -2.90 1.29
N GLY A 71 -7.31 -2.62 1.71
CA GLY A 71 -6.28 -2.04 0.85
C GLY A 71 -5.73 -2.99 -0.22
N ILE A 72 -5.99 -4.30 -0.11
CA ILE A 72 -5.46 -5.30 -1.03
C ILE A 72 -6.21 -5.26 -2.36
N ARG A 73 -5.51 -4.94 -3.44
CA ARG A 73 -5.98 -5.17 -4.82
C ARG A 73 -5.73 -6.62 -5.21
N GLN A 74 -6.78 -7.43 -5.29
CA GLN A 74 -6.66 -8.86 -5.64
C GLN A 74 -6.21 -9.08 -7.09
N HIS A 75 -6.55 -8.14 -7.97
CA HIS A 75 -6.17 -8.11 -9.38
C HIS A 75 -5.52 -6.76 -9.67
N PRO A 76 -4.23 -6.57 -9.30
CA PRO A 76 -3.49 -5.38 -9.69
C PRO A 76 -3.40 -5.30 -11.22
N ASP A 77 -3.45 -4.07 -11.74
CA ASP A 77 -3.42 -3.78 -13.17
C ASP A 77 -2.17 -2.97 -13.48
N ARG A 78 -1.23 -3.61 -14.18
CA ARG A 78 0.09 -3.04 -14.45
C ARG A 78 0.03 -1.87 -15.43
N GLU A 79 -0.88 -1.90 -16.41
CA GLU A 79 -1.06 -0.78 -17.35
C GLU A 79 -1.60 0.44 -16.61
N LYS A 80 -2.61 0.22 -15.76
CA LYS A 80 -3.16 1.28 -14.91
C LYS A 80 -2.10 1.83 -13.96
N MET A 81 -1.33 0.97 -13.29
CA MET A 81 -0.24 1.39 -12.40
C MET A 81 0.76 2.27 -13.12
N ALA A 82 1.22 1.88 -14.31
CA ALA A 82 2.17 2.67 -15.10
C ALA A 82 1.60 4.04 -15.51
N SER A 83 0.29 4.15 -15.71
CA SER A 83 -0.37 5.43 -16.06
C SER A 83 -0.52 6.41 -14.88
N LEU A 84 -0.24 5.98 -13.65
CA LEU A 84 -0.36 6.87 -12.49
C LEU A 84 0.69 7.98 -12.55
N ARG A 85 0.26 9.22 -12.29
CA ARG A 85 1.15 10.37 -12.13
C ARG A 85 2.02 10.18 -10.89
N SER A 86 3.23 10.77 -10.92
CA SER A 86 4.04 10.86 -9.71
C SER A 86 3.26 11.55 -8.60
N ALA A 87 3.41 11.05 -7.37
CA ALA A 87 2.67 11.55 -6.22
C ALA A 87 3.33 12.79 -5.57
N PHE A 88 4.65 12.98 -5.74
CA PHE A 88 5.42 13.99 -5.00
C PHE A 88 6.39 14.78 -5.86
N SER A 89 7.29 14.10 -6.57
CA SER A 89 8.13 14.76 -7.57
C SER A 89 7.26 15.39 -8.64
N GLU A 90 7.49 16.69 -8.88
CA GLU A 90 7.01 17.32 -10.11
C GLU A 90 7.84 16.74 -11.25
N GLY A 91 7.22 15.85 -12.03
CA GLY A 91 7.69 15.51 -13.37
C GLY A 91 7.30 16.61 -14.34
#